data_AF-A0A965B5A1-F1
#
_entry.id   AF-A0A965B5A1-F1
#
_cell.length_a   1.000
_cell.length_b   1.000
_cell.length_c   1.000
_cell.angle_alpha   90.00
_cell.angle_beta   90.00
_cell.angle_gamma   90.00
#
_symmetry.space_group_name_H-M   'P 1'
#
loop_
_entity.id
_entity.type
_entity.pdbx_description
1 polymer ?
#
loop_
_entity_poly.entity_id
_entity_poly.type
_entity_poly.pdbx_seq_one_letter_code
_entity_poly.pdbx_strand_id
1 'polypeptide(L)'
;TDATLAPPVISPINAKATAILGLGDGGGFSLYATLPNLNLGAGVELGSPSLNVTYNMPEGLLPSSVGMPSFDLPDKINGGFVINAMGSLSVPGLGNFGSIVSMITPKGWTLGGFDADGVSLGSDNGSQSGAWFGWSSFDTTMSINLPGVGVRSIPVPKGSFSVTGDYSAPGWFTKMAGIDSAHAVGTITLQADTGFFNAKVALDGTYTLPGGGSSVQASSLFFEIQNNSTGLTVSVGATTTLGVQGMNADGKQVQAPTLEMRLAYDAMAQTASASLTFTDDAGWQDAFGVDGLVVNKASITLQVNLVTLTPGIKLMAVGQLPSRVAGPLGVPGQGIPITVGAELSAEHPCIDFQVGKQGGPAVLQVGGGVATASFFQFVLAPSGCQLSPDSKPIAPGFSIQFSGTVLNTPVDVGATLQIEPALKLDGHLDIGAFTVGGVAFDQTQLTVHLDEAAGVNEVSFSGGFTIFGNGVKVLGNLRQAGDTTSASL
;
A
#
# COMPACT_ATOMS: atom_id res chain seq x y z
N THR A 1 -38.99 -30.87 -8.60
CA THR A 1 -39.48 -29.66 -7.93
C THR A 1 -38.49 -28.56 -8.24
N ASP A 2 -38.91 -27.52 -8.95
CA ASP A 2 -38.05 -26.36 -9.23
C ASP A 2 -38.04 -25.47 -7.98
N ALA A 3 -36.86 -25.22 -7.43
CA ALA A 3 -36.67 -24.33 -6.30
C ALA A 3 -35.91 -23.08 -6.78
N THR A 4 -36.51 -21.91 -6.61
CA THR A 4 -35.90 -20.63 -6.98
C THR A 4 -35.23 -20.02 -5.75
N LEU A 5 -33.91 -19.81 -5.81
CA LEU A 5 -33.18 -19.03 -4.82
C LEU A 5 -33.09 -17.58 -5.32
N ALA A 6 -33.69 -16.65 -4.58
CA ALA A 6 -33.64 -15.22 -4.85
C ALA A 6 -32.76 -14.52 -3.79
N PRO A 7 -31.44 -14.43 -3.99
CA PRO A 7 -30.59 -13.61 -3.12
C PRO A 7 -30.88 -12.11 -3.34
N PRO A 8 -30.67 -11.25 -2.31
CA PRO A 8 -31.16 -9.88 -2.31
C PRO A 8 -30.45 -8.91 -3.28
N VAL A 9 -29.44 -9.34 -4.04
CA VAL A 9 -28.57 -8.42 -4.82
C VAL A 9 -28.22 -8.88 -6.24
N ILE A 10 -28.68 -10.05 -6.71
CA ILE A 10 -28.48 -10.51 -8.10
C ILE A 10 -29.74 -11.18 -8.65
N SER A 11 -29.89 -11.18 -9.98
CA SER A 11 -31.00 -11.82 -10.70
C SER A 11 -31.22 -13.28 -10.26
N PRO A 12 -32.47 -13.77 -10.21
CA PRO A 12 -32.80 -15.11 -9.69
C PRO A 12 -32.12 -16.22 -10.51
N ILE A 13 -31.54 -17.18 -9.81
CA ILE A 13 -30.87 -18.35 -10.40
C ILE A 13 -31.85 -19.54 -10.37
N ASN A 14 -32.11 -20.15 -11.53
CA ASN A 14 -32.93 -21.37 -11.65
C ASN A 14 -32.01 -22.61 -11.68
N ALA A 15 -32.21 -23.54 -10.74
CA ALA A 15 -31.38 -24.74 -10.59
C ALA A 15 -32.24 -26.00 -10.38
N LYS A 16 -31.83 -27.14 -10.95
CA LYS A 16 -32.47 -28.45 -10.66
C LYS A 16 -31.86 -29.03 -9.39
N ALA A 17 -32.64 -29.12 -8.31
CA ALA A 17 -32.15 -29.57 -7.00
C ALA A 17 -32.56 -31.00 -6.61
N THR A 18 -31.65 -31.75 -5.98
CA THR A 18 -31.94 -32.96 -5.20
C THR A 18 -31.83 -32.61 -3.71
N ALA A 19 -32.86 -32.86 -2.91
CA ALA A 19 -32.89 -32.52 -1.49
C ALA A 19 -32.62 -33.77 -0.62
N ILE A 20 -31.71 -33.66 0.33
CA ILE A 20 -31.51 -34.64 1.41
C ILE A 20 -31.93 -33.98 2.72
N LEU A 21 -32.93 -34.56 3.39
CA LEU A 21 -33.45 -34.07 4.67
C LEU A 21 -32.91 -34.93 5.82
N GLY A 22 -32.16 -34.33 6.74
CA GLY A 22 -31.74 -34.99 7.96
C GLY A 22 -32.89 -34.96 8.98
N LEU A 23 -33.53 -36.11 9.22
CA LEU A 23 -34.56 -36.24 10.26
C LEU A 23 -33.90 -36.75 11.55
N GLY A 24 -33.52 -35.81 12.42
CA GLY A 24 -32.96 -36.05 13.76
C GLY A 24 -32.92 -34.76 14.58
N ASP A 25 -32.59 -34.87 15.88
CA ASP A 25 -32.62 -33.79 16.87
C ASP A 25 -31.48 -32.78 16.65
N GLY A 26 -31.61 -32.01 15.58
CA GLY A 26 -30.60 -31.09 15.04
C GLY A 26 -30.83 -30.82 13.55
N GLY A 27 -32.10 -30.82 13.12
CA GLY A 27 -32.52 -30.87 11.72
C GLY A 27 -31.83 -29.82 10.84
N GLY A 28 -31.14 -30.33 9.83
CA GLY A 28 -30.55 -29.56 8.75
C GLY A 28 -30.97 -30.13 7.39
N PHE A 29 -30.77 -29.36 6.34
CA PHE A 29 -31.03 -29.82 4.98
C PHE A 29 -29.81 -29.57 4.09
N SER A 30 -29.69 -30.39 3.05
CA SER A 30 -28.74 -30.21 1.95
C SER A 30 -29.51 -30.21 0.62
N LEU A 31 -29.30 -29.17 -0.18
CA LEU A 31 -29.83 -29.04 -1.54
C LEU A 31 -28.67 -29.07 -2.51
N TYR A 32 -28.63 -30.08 -3.36
CA TYR A 32 -27.64 -30.18 -4.44
C TYR A 32 -28.25 -29.72 -5.76
N ALA A 33 -27.66 -28.77 -6.47
CA ALA A 33 -28.10 -28.36 -7.79
C ALA A 33 -26.93 -28.12 -8.75
N THR A 34 -27.15 -28.29 -10.06
CA THR A 34 -26.18 -27.90 -11.08
C THR A 34 -26.64 -26.63 -11.80
N LEU A 35 -25.69 -25.74 -12.08
CA LEU A 35 -25.90 -24.49 -12.80
C LEU A 35 -25.13 -24.50 -14.13
N PRO A 36 -25.59 -23.73 -15.13
CA PRO A 36 -24.75 -23.36 -16.27
C PRO A 36 -23.58 -22.48 -15.78
N ASN A 37 -22.64 -22.18 -16.68
CA ASN A 37 -21.51 -21.31 -16.35
C ASN A 37 -21.99 -19.98 -15.74
N LEU A 38 -21.31 -19.53 -14.68
CA LEU A 38 -21.64 -18.33 -13.94
C LEU A 38 -20.48 -17.33 -14.04
N ASN A 39 -20.73 -16.17 -14.64
CA ASN A 39 -19.79 -15.06 -14.65
C ASN A 39 -19.88 -14.29 -13.33
N LEU A 40 -18.77 -14.18 -12.61
CA LEU A 40 -18.67 -13.53 -11.31
C LEU A 40 -18.29 -12.04 -11.42
N GLY A 41 -18.00 -11.55 -12.62
CA GLY A 41 -17.48 -10.21 -12.88
C GLY A 41 -15.99 -10.22 -13.23
N ALA A 42 -15.55 -9.16 -13.92
CA ALA A 42 -14.16 -8.93 -14.31
C ALA A 42 -13.48 -10.11 -15.04
N GLY A 43 -14.26 -10.85 -15.83
CA GLY A 43 -13.77 -11.99 -16.61
C GLY A 43 -13.58 -13.29 -15.83
N VAL A 44 -13.92 -13.32 -14.54
CA VAL A 44 -13.88 -14.52 -13.70
C VAL A 44 -15.12 -15.37 -13.97
N GLU A 45 -14.92 -16.63 -14.35
CA GLU A 45 -16.00 -17.54 -14.72
C GLU A 45 -15.97 -18.84 -13.92
N LEU A 46 -17.10 -19.22 -13.36
CA LEU A 46 -17.35 -20.54 -12.79
C LEU A 46 -17.94 -21.46 -13.85
N GLY A 47 -17.17 -22.47 -14.24
CA GLY A 47 -17.58 -23.49 -15.20
C GLY A 47 -18.56 -24.48 -14.60
N SER A 48 -19.80 -24.49 -15.10
CA SER A 48 -20.87 -25.44 -14.80
C SER A 48 -20.92 -25.92 -13.33
N PRO A 49 -21.00 -25.00 -12.35
CA PRO A 49 -20.81 -25.36 -10.96
C PRO A 49 -21.97 -26.20 -10.44
N SER A 50 -21.64 -27.17 -9.61
CA SER A 50 -22.57 -27.84 -8.72
C SER A 50 -22.60 -27.12 -7.38
N LEU A 51 -23.78 -26.72 -6.93
CA LEU A 51 -24.02 -26.08 -5.65
C LEU A 51 -24.53 -27.12 -4.66
N ASN A 52 -23.92 -27.19 -3.48
CA ASN A 52 -24.50 -27.82 -2.31
C ASN A 52 -24.83 -26.75 -1.27
N VAL A 53 -26.11 -26.44 -1.12
CA VAL A 53 -26.62 -25.54 -0.09
C VAL A 53 -26.96 -26.35 1.14
N THR A 54 -26.26 -26.11 2.23
CA THR A 54 -26.52 -26.74 3.52
C THR A 54 -27.04 -25.70 4.50
N TYR A 55 -27.96 -26.12 5.36
CA TYR A 55 -28.44 -25.34 6.48
C TYR A 55 -28.43 -26.23 7.71
N ASN A 56 -27.79 -25.78 8.79
CA ASN A 56 -27.80 -26.45 10.09
C ASN A 56 -27.35 -27.93 10.06
N MET A 57 -26.48 -28.29 9.12
CA MET A 57 -25.86 -29.61 9.03
C MET A 57 -24.66 -29.70 10.00
N PRO A 58 -24.50 -30.80 10.76
CA PRO A 58 -23.31 -31.04 11.57
C PRO A 58 -22.01 -30.94 10.74
N GLU A 59 -20.92 -30.39 11.31
CA GLU A 59 -19.65 -30.17 10.61
C GLU A 59 -19.11 -31.42 9.89
N GLY A 60 -19.30 -32.62 10.47
CA GLY A 60 -18.86 -33.90 9.87
C GLY A 60 -19.71 -34.41 8.70
N LEU A 61 -20.82 -33.73 8.37
CA LEU A 61 -21.71 -34.06 7.25
C LEU A 61 -21.66 -33.01 6.13
N LEU A 62 -20.89 -31.94 6.29
CA LEU A 62 -20.55 -31.05 5.20
C LEU A 62 -19.57 -31.78 4.26
N PRO A 63 -19.68 -31.62 2.93
CA PRO A 63 -18.73 -32.24 1.99
C PRO A 63 -17.30 -31.87 2.39
N SER A 64 -16.46 -32.87 2.68
CA SER A 64 -15.06 -32.65 2.99
C SER A 64 -14.34 -32.16 1.72
N SER A 65 -13.82 -30.94 1.74
CA SER A 65 -12.94 -30.44 0.70
C SER A 65 -11.49 -30.61 1.15
N VAL A 66 -10.91 -31.75 0.77
CA VAL A 66 -9.49 -32.03 1.02
C VAL A 66 -8.64 -30.92 0.40
N GLY A 67 -7.77 -30.30 1.18
CA GLY A 67 -6.85 -29.26 0.72
C GLY A 67 -7.44 -27.85 0.63
N MET A 68 -8.69 -27.61 1.06
CA MET A 68 -9.28 -26.28 0.99
C MET A 68 -8.70 -25.33 2.05
N PRO A 69 -8.44 -24.06 1.69
CA PRO A 69 -8.12 -23.06 2.69
C PRO A 69 -9.30 -22.79 3.64
N SER A 70 -9.01 -22.56 4.91
CA SER A 70 -10.01 -22.06 5.86
C SER A 70 -9.96 -20.54 5.91
N PHE A 71 -11.09 -19.87 5.68
CA PHE A 71 -11.18 -18.43 5.83
C PHE A 71 -11.54 -18.04 7.26
N ASP A 72 -10.95 -16.96 7.75
CA ASP A 72 -11.36 -16.35 9.00
C ASP A 72 -12.64 -15.55 8.78
N LEU A 73 -13.76 -16.19 9.13
CA LEU A 73 -15.10 -15.66 8.98
C LEU A 73 -15.60 -15.25 10.38
N PRO A 74 -15.85 -13.95 10.63
CA PRO A 74 -16.28 -13.46 11.95
C PRO A 74 -17.64 -14.04 12.38
N ASP A 75 -18.40 -14.60 11.43
CA ASP A 75 -19.69 -15.26 11.65
C ASP A 75 -19.62 -16.73 11.22
N LYS A 76 -18.75 -17.55 11.83
CA LYS A 76 -18.93 -19.01 11.80
C LYS A 76 -20.22 -19.34 12.53
N ILE A 77 -21.36 -19.16 11.87
CA ILE A 77 -22.66 -19.45 12.45
C ILE A 77 -22.73 -20.97 12.57
N ASN A 78 -22.52 -21.48 13.78
CA ASN A 78 -23.01 -22.79 14.19
C ASN A 78 -24.50 -22.86 13.81
N GLY A 79 -24.80 -23.52 12.70
CA GLY A 79 -26.16 -23.71 12.21
C GLY A 79 -26.65 -22.84 11.04
N GLY A 80 -25.79 -22.03 10.42
CA GLY A 80 -26.15 -21.11 9.33
C GLY A 80 -26.31 -21.75 7.94
N PHE A 81 -26.67 -20.94 6.94
CA PHE A 81 -26.61 -21.32 5.52
C PHE A 81 -25.17 -21.34 5.02
N VAL A 82 -24.74 -22.45 4.41
CA VAL A 82 -23.46 -22.57 3.72
C VAL A 82 -23.73 -23.06 2.30
N ILE A 83 -23.30 -22.29 1.29
CA ILE A 83 -23.42 -22.64 -0.13
C ILE A 83 -22.05 -23.02 -0.64
N ASN A 84 -21.82 -24.31 -0.84
CA ASN A 84 -20.60 -24.84 -1.45
C ASN A 84 -20.78 -24.95 -2.96
N ALA A 85 -20.09 -24.10 -3.72
CA ALA A 85 -20.00 -24.24 -5.18
C ALA A 85 -18.77 -25.07 -5.56
N MET A 86 -18.97 -26.21 -6.21
CA MET A 86 -17.92 -27.07 -6.76
C MET A 86 -17.96 -27.01 -8.29
N GLY A 87 -16.86 -26.62 -8.91
CA GLY A 87 -16.72 -26.52 -10.35
C GLY A 87 -15.31 -26.12 -10.73
N SER A 88 -15.11 -25.79 -12.02
CA SER A 88 -13.89 -25.14 -12.45
C SER A 88 -14.01 -23.62 -12.31
N LEU A 89 -12.91 -22.95 -12.02
CA LEU A 89 -12.82 -21.49 -12.03
C LEU A 89 -11.81 -21.05 -13.07
N SER A 90 -12.21 -20.19 -13.99
CA SER A 90 -11.31 -19.49 -14.90
C SER A 90 -11.07 -18.08 -14.36
N VAL A 91 -9.80 -17.72 -14.17
CA VAL A 91 -9.39 -16.38 -13.76
C VAL A 91 -8.46 -15.79 -14.82
N PRO A 92 -8.78 -14.61 -15.39
CA PRO A 92 -7.89 -13.93 -16.31
C PRO A 92 -6.50 -13.72 -15.71
N GLY A 93 -5.46 -14.11 -16.45
CA GLY A 93 -4.06 -13.97 -16.02
C GLY A 93 -3.55 -15.06 -15.06
N LEU A 94 -4.41 -15.83 -14.40
CA LEU A 94 -4.00 -16.95 -13.52
C LEU A 94 -4.36 -18.33 -14.09
N GLY A 95 -5.30 -18.42 -15.03
CA GLY A 95 -5.66 -19.67 -15.69
C GLY A 95 -6.88 -20.38 -15.08
N ASN A 96 -6.94 -21.70 -15.23
CA ASN A 96 -8.09 -22.51 -14.84
C ASN A 96 -7.76 -23.35 -13.60
N PHE A 97 -8.63 -23.28 -12.59
CA PHE A 97 -8.56 -24.08 -11.39
C PHE A 97 -9.62 -25.19 -11.45
N GLY A 98 -9.19 -26.44 -11.34
CA GLY A 98 -10.07 -27.61 -11.54
C GLY A 98 -10.96 -27.96 -10.35
N SER A 99 -10.62 -27.50 -9.14
CA SER A 99 -11.38 -27.77 -7.91
C SER A 99 -11.45 -26.53 -7.05
N ILE A 100 -12.68 -26.03 -6.86
CA ILE A 100 -12.95 -24.88 -6.01
C ILE A 100 -14.05 -25.20 -5.02
N VAL A 101 -14.10 -24.44 -3.94
CA VAL A 101 -15.23 -24.35 -3.04
C VAL A 101 -15.51 -22.88 -2.74
N SER A 102 -16.78 -22.50 -2.89
CA SER A 102 -17.28 -21.21 -2.42
C SER A 102 -17.86 -21.34 -1.02
N MET A 103 -17.81 -20.27 -0.22
CA MET A 103 -18.62 -20.09 0.97
C MET A 103 -19.29 -18.72 0.92
N ILE A 104 -20.59 -18.68 1.22
CA ILE A 104 -21.38 -17.45 1.23
C ILE A 104 -21.88 -17.23 2.66
N THR A 105 -21.63 -16.03 3.19
CA THR A 105 -22.00 -15.57 4.53
C THR A 105 -22.78 -14.25 4.43
N PRO A 106 -23.44 -13.77 5.50
CA PRO A 106 -24.08 -12.45 5.50
C PRO A 106 -23.13 -11.28 5.21
N LYS A 107 -21.84 -11.41 5.54
CA LYS A 107 -20.80 -10.39 5.27
C LYS A 107 -20.37 -10.38 3.80
N GLY A 108 -20.55 -11.49 3.10
CA GLY A 108 -20.14 -11.64 1.71
C GLY A 108 -19.68 -13.06 1.37
N TRP A 109 -18.85 -13.17 0.36
CA TRP A 109 -18.60 -14.38 -0.41
C TRP A 109 -17.10 -14.59 -0.52
N THR A 110 -16.68 -15.83 -0.26
CA THR A 110 -15.28 -16.27 -0.37
C THR A 110 -15.21 -17.47 -1.30
N LEU A 111 -14.15 -17.55 -2.09
CA LEU A 111 -13.87 -18.68 -2.99
C LEU A 111 -12.48 -19.18 -2.64
N GLY A 112 -12.25 -20.48 -2.66
CA GLY A 112 -10.89 -20.99 -2.53
C GLY A 112 -10.77 -22.42 -3.00
N GLY A 113 -9.54 -22.86 -3.18
CA GLY A 113 -9.28 -24.20 -3.67
C GLY A 113 -7.82 -24.55 -3.61
N PHE A 114 -7.53 -25.72 -4.16
CA PHE A 114 -6.19 -26.26 -4.30
C PHE A 114 -6.02 -26.78 -5.72
N ASP A 115 -4.92 -26.40 -6.33
CA ASP A 115 -4.50 -26.86 -7.64
C ASP A 115 -3.17 -27.62 -7.49
N ALA A 116 -3.18 -28.92 -7.77
CA ALA A 116 -1.99 -29.75 -7.67
C ALA A 116 -0.95 -29.39 -8.74
N ASP A 117 -1.40 -29.04 -9.94
CA ASP A 117 -0.55 -28.64 -11.06
C ASP A 117 -0.11 -27.18 -10.92
N GLY A 118 -0.89 -26.40 -10.16
CA GLY A 118 -0.59 -25.06 -9.71
C GLY A 118 -0.80 -23.98 -10.77
N VAL A 119 -0.12 -22.84 -10.63
CA VAL A 119 -0.29 -21.68 -11.52
C VAL A 119 1.00 -21.45 -12.31
N SER A 120 0.88 -21.49 -13.63
CA SER A 120 1.96 -21.08 -14.54
C SER A 120 1.98 -19.56 -14.65
N LEU A 121 3.14 -18.95 -14.35
CA LEU A 121 3.38 -17.52 -14.55
C LEU A 121 3.96 -17.22 -15.95
N GLY A 122 3.89 -18.19 -16.86
CA GLY A 122 4.54 -18.17 -18.18
C GLY A 122 5.77 -19.08 -18.25
N SER A 123 6.20 -19.45 -19.46
CA SER A 123 7.23 -20.47 -19.72
C SER A 123 8.60 -20.21 -19.05
N ASP A 124 8.91 -18.95 -18.74
CA ASP A 124 10.25 -18.53 -18.30
C ASP A 124 10.26 -17.78 -16.95
N ASN A 125 9.10 -17.65 -16.29
CA ASN A 125 8.92 -16.83 -15.07
C ASN A 125 8.83 -17.68 -13.78
N GLY A 126 9.15 -18.97 -13.88
CA GLY A 126 8.99 -19.94 -12.80
C GLY A 126 7.62 -20.62 -12.81
N SER A 127 7.47 -21.65 -11.99
CA SER A 127 6.20 -22.38 -11.83
C SER A 127 5.84 -22.45 -10.36
N GLN A 128 4.56 -22.21 -10.06
CA GLN A 128 4.02 -22.53 -8.76
C GLN A 128 3.31 -23.88 -8.86
N SER A 129 3.70 -24.85 -8.04
CA SER A 129 3.08 -26.17 -7.95
C SER A 129 2.41 -26.34 -6.58
N GLY A 130 1.35 -27.16 -6.52
CA GLY A 130 0.57 -27.32 -5.29
C GLY A 130 0.08 -25.97 -4.75
N ALA A 131 -0.68 -25.24 -5.55
CA ALA A 131 -1.11 -23.88 -5.23
C ALA A 131 -2.48 -23.89 -4.53
N TRP A 132 -2.53 -23.32 -3.33
CA TRP A 132 -3.76 -22.87 -2.70
C TRP A 132 -4.12 -21.48 -3.21
N PHE A 133 -5.40 -21.23 -3.41
CA PHE A 133 -5.85 -19.89 -3.75
C PHE A 133 -7.12 -19.53 -2.98
N GLY A 134 -7.32 -18.23 -2.82
CA GLY A 134 -8.50 -17.68 -2.17
C GLY A 134 -8.88 -16.32 -2.74
N TRP A 135 -10.17 -16.06 -2.86
CA TRP A 135 -10.75 -14.76 -3.17
C TRP A 135 -11.81 -14.41 -2.15
N SER A 136 -11.99 -13.13 -1.87
CA SER A 136 -13.02 -12.67 -0.94
C SER A 136 -13.62 -11.34 -1.37
N SER A 137 -14.92 -11.18 -1.17
CA SER A 137 -15.62 -9.92 -1.40
C SER A 137 -15.45 -8.88 -0.28
N PHE A 138 -14.68 -9.21 0.76
CA PHE A 138 -14.35 -8.38 1.91
C PHE A 138 -12.95 -8.75 2.42
N ASP A 139 -12.31 -7.88 3.20
CA ASP A 139 -10.99 -8.20 3.75
C ASP A 139 -11.08 -9.38 4.73
N THR A 140 -10.29 -10.42 4.48
CA THR A 140 -10.22 -11.63 5.30
C THR A 140 -8.81 -12.23 5.26
N THR A 141 -8.62 -13.33 5.97
CA THR A 141 -7.38 -14.10 5.97
C THR A 141 -7.69 -15.54 5.62
N MET A 142 -6.91 -16.08 4.69
CA MET A 142 -6.91 -17.46 4.27
C MET A 142 -5.88 -18.24 5.08
N SER A 143 -6.29 -19.26 5.82
CA SER A 143 -5.37 -20.15 6.53
C SER A 143 -5.20 -21.46 5.77
N ILE A 144 -3.96 -21.85 5.54
CA ILE A 144 -3.56 -23.03 4.76
C ILE A 144 -2.52 -23.82 5.53
N ASN A 145 -2.53 -25.14 5.39
CA ASN A 145 -1.48 -25.99 5.94
C ASN A 145 -0.57 -26.47 4.82
N LEU A 146 0.60 -25.85 4.70
CA LEU A 146 1.59 -26.16 3.67
C LEU A 146 2.44 -27.37 4.12
N PRO A 147 2.52 -28.45 3.34
CA PRO A 147 3.40 -29.58 3.64
C PRO A 147 4.83 -29.13 3.90
N GLY A 148 5.43 -29.54 5.02
CA GLY A 148 6.81 -29.21 5.39
C GLY A 148 7.04 -27.78 5.92
N VAL A 149 6.06 -26.88 5.80
CA VAL A 149 6.13 -25.49 6.30
C VAL A 149 5.20 -25.25 7.49
N GLY A 150 4.04 -25.91 7.51
CA GLY A 150 3.02 -25.76 8.55
C GLY A 150 1.92 -24.77 8.18
N VAL A 151 1.14 -24.34 9.19
CA VAL A 151 0.00 -23.45 8.98
C VAL A 151 0.48 -22.03 8.67
N ARG A 152 0.00 -21.46 7.58
CA ARG A 152 0.22 -20.07 7.16
C ARG A 152 -1.10 -19.32 7.08
N SER A 153 -1.06 -18.04 7.44
CA SER A 153 -2.17 -17.11 7.32
C SER A 153 -1.83 -16.09 6.24
N ILE A 154 -2.66 -16.05 5.19
CA ILE A 154 -2.44 -15.27 3.98
C ILE A 154 -3.56 -14.25 3.87
N PRO A 155 -3.25 -12.94 3.90
CA PRO A 155 -4.26 -11.90 3.69
C PRO A 155 -4.94 -12.06 2.33
N VAL A 156 -6.26 -11.88 2.30
CA VAL A 156 -7.07 -11.82 1.08
C VAL A 156 -7.82 -10.49 1.11
N PRO A 157 -7.26 -9.45 0.47
CA PRO A 157 -7.92 -8.16 0.35
C PRO A 157 -9.24 -8.29 -0.39
N LYS A 158 -10.18 -7.40 -0.07
CA LYS A 158 -11.47 -7.29 -0.76
C LYS A 158 -11.26 -7.25 -2.28
N GLY A 159 -12.00 -8.09 -3.00
CA GLY A 159 -12.01 -8.15 -4.46
C GLY A 159 -10.77 -8.77 -5.09
N SER A 160 -9.86 -9.32 -4.29
CA SER A 160 -8.56 -9.84 -4.77
C SER A 160 -8.47 -11.36 -4.63
N PHE A 161 -7.78 -12.01 -5.57
CA PHE A 161 -7.32 -13.39 -5.46
C PHE A 161 -5.93 -13.40 -4.83
N SER A 162 -5.74 -14.18 -3.77
CA SER A 162 -4.43 -14.52 -3.22
C SER A 162 -4.11 -15.97 -3.58
N VAL A 163 -3.00 -16.23 -4.27
CA VAL A 163 -2.51 -17.57 -4.61
C VAL A 163 -1.18 -17.81 -3.91
N THR A 164 -0.99 -19.00 -3.37
CA THR A 164 0.21 -19.38 -2.62
C THR A 164 0.47 -20.88 -2.71
N GLY A 165 1.73 -21.27 -2.62
CA GLY A 165 2.16 -22.63 -2.97
C GLY A 165 3.67 -22.66 -3.19
N ASP A 166 4.19 -23.84 -3.52
CA ASP A 166 5.62 -24.01 -3.75
C ASP A 166 6.02 -23.41 -5.10
N TYR A 167 6.76 -22.31 -5.04
CA TYR A 167 7.29 -21.60 -6.18
C TYR A 167 8.72 -22.05 -6.45
N SER A 168 8.93 -22.56 -7.66
CA SER A 168 10.27 -22.81 -8.19
C SER A 168 10.75 -21.57 -8.95
N ALA A 169 11.83 -20.96 -8.45
CA ALA A 169 12.45 -19.81 -9.10
C ALA A 169 12.96 -20.15 -10.52
N PRO A 170 12.89 -19.20 -11.48
CA PRO A 170 13.32 -19.44 -12.85
C PRO A 170 14.84 -19.59 -12.93
N GLY A 171 15.30 -20.36 -13.93
CA GLY A 171 16.71 -20.70 -14.07
C GLY A 171 17.66 -19.50 -14.28
N TRP A 172 17.17 -18.37 -14.80
CA TRP A 172 17.97 -17.14 -14.89
C TRP A 172 18.23 -16.54 -13.50
N PHE A 173 17.25 -16.63 -12.60
CA PHE A 173 17.35 -16.09 -11.24
C PHE A 173 18.30 -16.94 -10.42
N THR A 174 18.14 -18.26 -10.46
CA THR A 174 19.00 -19.19 -9.71
C THR A 174 20.47 -19.08 -10.18
N LYS A 175 20.71 -18.93 -11.49
CA LYS A 175 22.04 -18.62 -12.04
C LYS A 175 22.61 -17.30 -11.55
N MET A 176 21.80 -16.23 -11.57
CA MET A 176 22.22 -14.90 -11.09
C MET A 176 22.56 -14.92 -9.60
N ALA A 177 21.77 -15.66 -8.80
CA ALA A 177 21.96 -15.82 -7.37
C ALA A 177 23.03 -16.87 -7.01
N GLY A 178 23.57 -17.61 -7.98
CA GLY A 178 24.58 -18.66 -7.75
C GLY A 178 24.07 -19.86 -6.96
N ILE A 179 22.79 -20.22 -7.10
CA ILE A 179 22.15 -21.34 -6.40
C ILE A 179 21.59 -22.36 -7.40
N ASP A 180 21.57 -23.64 -7.00
CA ASP A 180 21.13 -24.74 -7.89
C ASP A 180 19.59 -24.80 -8.04
N SER A 181 18.86 -24.50 -6.96
CA SER A 181 17.40 -24.41 -6.93
C SER A 181 16.96 -23.49 -5.80
N ALA A 182 15.81 -22.85 -5.96
CA ALA A 182 15.21 -21.99 -4.95
C ALA A 182 13.70 -22.25 -4.92
N HIS A 183 13.26 -22.80 -3.79
CA HIS A 183 11.85 -23.08 -3.50
C HIS A 183 11.38 -22.10 -2.43
N ALA A 184 10.26 -21.44 -2.68
CA ALA A 184 9.66 -20.50 -1.76
C ALA A 184 8.15 -20.66 -1.70
N VAL A 185 7.55 -20.17 -0.61
CA VAL A 185 6.12 -19.91 -0.58
C VAL A 185 5.89 -18.54 -1.21
N GLY A 186 5.50 -18.51 -2.48
CA GLY A 186 5.11 -17.27 -3.16
C GLY A 186 3.72 -16.83 -2.73
N THR A 187 3.47 -15.51 -2.70
CA THR A 187 2.10 -14.99 -2.67
C THR A 187 1.89 -14.11 -3.91
N ILE A 188 0.86 -14.45 -4.66
CA ILE A 188 0.37 -13.70 -5.80
C ILE A 188 -0.96 -13.07 -5.41
N THR A 189 -1.09 -11.76 -5.56
CA THR A 189 -2.35 -11.04 -5.39
C THR A 189 -2.80 -10.49 -6.73
N LEU A 190 -4.00 -10.84 -7.18
CA LEU A 190 -4.64 -10.29 -8.38
C LEU A 190 -5.91 -9.53 -7.99
N GLN A 191 -5.98 -8.25 -8.30
CA GLN A 191 -7.20 -7.45 -8.24
C GLN A 191 -8.03 -7.74 -9.48
N ALA A 192 -9.19 -8.39 -9.29
CA ALA A 192 -9.99 -8.86 -10.42
C ALA A 192 -10.52 -7.70 -11.27
N ASP A 193 -10.97 -6.61 -10.62
CA ASP A 193 -11.61 -5.45 -11.26
C ASP A 193 -10.68 -4.66 -12.19
N THR A 194 -9.42 -4.49 -11.79
CA THR A 194 -8.42 -3.73 -12.54
C THR A 194 -7.51 -4.63 -13.38
N GLY A 195 -7.43 -5.92 -13.05
CA GLY A 195 -6.41 -6.83 -13.58
C GLY A 195 -5.01 -6.56 -13.03
N PHE A 196 -4.88 -5.69 -12.02
CA PHE A 196 -3.61 -5.41 -11.37
C PHE A 196 -3.14 -6.61 -10.56
N PHE A 197 -1.85 -6.87 -10.63
CA PHE A 197 -1.24 -8.08 -10.11
C PHE A 197 0.01 -7.71 -9.33
N ASN A 198 0.24 -8.35 -8.18
CA ASN A 198 1.50 -8.31 -7.47
C ASN A 198 1.88 -9.75 -7.10
N ALA A 199 2.99 -10.24 -7.62
CA ALA A 199 3.65 -11.43 -7.13
C ALA A 199 4.87 -11.01 -6.34
N LYS A 200 4.93 -11.38 -5.06
CA LYS A 200 6.14 -11.27 -4.25
C LYS A 200 6.53 -12.64 -3.75
N VAL A 201 7.75 -13.03 -4.09
CA VAL A 201 8.38 -14.29 -3.66
C VAL A 201 9.58 -13.93 -2.82
N ALA A 202 9.57 -14.37 -1.56
CA ALA A 202 10.72 -14.26 -0.66
C ALA A 202 11.32 -15.66 -0.45
N LEU A 203 12.63 -15.75 -0.63
CA LEU A 203 13.46 -16.93 -0.42
C LEU A 203 14.30 -16.68 0.82
N ASP A 204 13.81 -17.13 1.98
CA ASP A 204 14.54 -17.01 3.24
C ASP A 204 15.67 -18.04 3.30
N GLY A 205 16.86 -17.61 3.74
CA GLY A 205 18.03 -18.49 3.77
C GLY A 205 19.33 -17.70 3.84
N THR A 206 20.47 -18.41 3.82
CA THR A 206 21.78 -17.74 3.76
C THR A 206 22.35 -17.89 2.36
N TYR A 207 22.53 -16.77 1.67
CA TYR A 207 22.99 -16.71 0.29
C TYR A 207 24.27 -15.89 0.18
N THR A 208 25.28 -16.42 -0.50
CA THR A 208 26.53 -15.70 -0.75
C THR A 208 26.49 -15.05 -2.12
N LEU A 209 26.34 -13.73 -2.16
CA LEU A 209 26.29 -12.96 -3.40
C LEU A 209 27.72 -12.54 -3.80
N PRO A 210 28.18 -12.86 -5.03
CA PRO A 210 29.51 -12.48 -5.50
C PRO A 210 29.58 -10.98 -5.81
N GLY A 211 30.68 -10.31 -5.41
CA GLY A 211 30.87 -8.87 -5.60
C GLY A 211 32.30 -8.49 -5.95
N GLY A 212 32.73 -8.74 -7.19
CA GLY A 212 33.96 -8.18 -7.78
C GLY A 212 35.25 -8.40 -6.98
N GLY A 213 35.34 -9.48 -6.20
CA GLY A 213 36.47 -9.79 -5.30
C GLY A 213 36.10 -9.89 -3.81
N SER A 214 34.87 -9.54 -3.44
CA SER A 214 34.27 -9.75 -2.12
C SER A 214 32.95 -10.53 -2.24
N SER A 215 32.33 -10.86 -1.10
CA SER A 215 31.00 -11.48 -1.07
C SER A 215 30.13 -10.85 0.00
N VAL A 216 28.82 -10.78 -0.25
CA VAL A 216 27.82 -10.33 0.72
C VAL A 216 26.97 -11.52 1.13
N GLN A 217 26.79 -11.72 2.44
CA GLN A 217 25.88 -12.72 2.97
C GLN A 217 24.47 -12.13 3.06
N ALA A 218 23.57 -12.57 2.21
CA ALA A 218 22.15 -12.20 2.27
C ALA A 218 21.38 -13.20 3.12
N SER A 219 20.47 -12.69 3.96
CA SER A 219 19.54 -13.46 4.79
C SER A 219 18.23 -13.81 4.06
N SER A 220 17.97 -13.15 2.94
CA SER A 220 16.91 -13.53 2.01
C SER A 220 17.20 -13.00 0.62
N LEU A 221 16.67 -13.68 -0.38
CA LEU A 221 16.52 -13.16 -1.72
C LEU A 221 15.03 -12.92 -1.98
N PHE A 222 14.73 -12.01 -2.89
CA PHE A 222 13.34 -11.83 -3.32
C PHE A 222 13.25 -11.54 -4.81
N PHE A 223 12.08 -11.83 -5.34
CA PHE A 223 11.65 -11.43 -6.65
C PHE A 223 10.22 -10.88 -6.54
N GLU A 224 9.96 -9.78 -7.23
CA GLU A 224 8.66 -9.14 -7.23
C GLU A 224 8.29 -8.73 -8.66
N ILE A 225 7.08 -9.08 -9.08
CA ILE A 225 6.45 -8.57 -10.29
C ILE A 225 5.23 -7.80 -9.85
N GLN A 226 5.13 -6.54 -10.27
CA GLN A 226 3.95 -5.72 -10.03
C GLN A 226 3.44 -5.18 -11.35
N ASN A 227 2.17 -5.39 -11.64
CA ASN A 227 1.43 -4.68 -12.67
C ASN A 227 0.35 -3.85 -11.98
N ASN A 228 0.44 -2.53 -12.08
CA ASN A 228 -0.48 -1.60 -11.44
C ASN A 228 -0.79 -0.43 -12.38
N SER A 229 -1.42 0.63 -11.86
CA SER A 229 -1.74 1.82 -12.66
C SER A 229 -0.52 2.58 -13.17
N THR A 230 0.66 2.38 -12.59
CA THR A 230 1.92 3.02 -13.01
C THR A 230 2.68 2.16 -14.02
N GLY A 231 2.41 0.86 -14.07
CA GLY A 231 2.94 -0.03 -15.11
C GLY A 231 3.30 -1.41 -14.61
N LEU A 232 4.07 -2.12 -15.45
CA LEU A 232 4.66 -3.41 -15.13
C LEU A 232 6.11 -3.21 -14.65
N THR A 233 6.36 -3.48 -13.39
CA THR A 233 7.68 -3.49 -12.77
C THR A 233 8.08 -4.91 -12.42
N VAL A 234 9.32 -5.26 -12.74
CA VAL A 234 9.96 -6.52 -12.32
C VAL A 234 11.17 -6.16 -11.48
N SER A 235 11.27 -6.69 -10.26
CA SER A 235 12.41 -6.46 -9.39
C SER A 235 12.95 -7.74 -8.78
N VAL A 236 14.27 -7.77 -8.60
CA VAL A 236 15.01 -8.81 -7.88
C VAL A 236 15.82 -8.13 -6.82
N GLY A 237 15.98 -8.77 -5.68
CA GLY A 237 16.81 -8.21 -4.65
C GLY A 237 17.22 -9.19 -3.59
N ALA A 238 17.94 -8.66 -2.63
CA ALA A 238 18.47 -9.40 -1.51
C ALA A 238 18.45 -8.51 -0.26
N THR A 239 18.15 -9.13 0.86
CA THR A 239 18.21 -8.48 2.17
C THR A 239 19.40 -9.03 2.92
N THR A 240 20.16 -8.14 3.56
CA THR A 240 21.29 -8.49 4.42
C THR A 240 21.29 -7.60 5.65
N THR A 241 21.62 -8.14 6.81
CA THR A 241 21.99 -7.30 7.96
C THR A 241 23.42 -6.86 7.75
N LEU A 242 23.65 -5.56 7.75
CA LEU A 242 25.02 -5.06 7.61
C LEU A 242 25.87 -5.58 8.77
N GLY A 243 27.00 -6.23 8.47
CA GLY A 243 27.95 -6.64 9.51
C GLY A 243 28.70 -5.47 10.16
N VAL A 244 28.28 -4.23 9.90
CA VAL A 244 28.87 -3.02 10.45
C VAL A 244 28.29 -2.84 11.85
N GLN A 245 29.00 -3.33 12.86
CA GLN A 245 28.70 -3.01 14.24
C GLN A 245 28.92 -1.51 14.43
N GLY A 246 27.84 -0.73 14.50
CA GLY A 246 27.94 0.65 14.95
C GLY A 246 28.46 0.62 16.39
N MET A 247 29.51 1.37 16.70
CA MET A 247 29.83 1.71 18.08
C MET A 247 29.14 3.03 18.38
N ASN A 248 28.32 3.07 19.42
CA ASN A 248 27.81 4.35 19.92
C ASN A 248 28.96 5.17 20.53
N ALA A 249 28.68 6.43 20.89
CA ALA A 249 29.64 7.31 21.59
C ALA A 249 30.31 6.70 22.85
N ASP A 250 29.67 5.70 23.49
CA ASP A 250 30.20 4.98 24.66
C ASP A 250 31.01 3.71 24.31
N GLY A 251 31.24 3.44 23.02
CA GLY A 251 31.96 2.26 22.53
C GLY A 251 31.17 0.94 22.60
N LYS A 252 29.85 1.00 22.82
CA LYS A 252 28.97 -0.18 22.80
C LYS A 252 28.50 -0.48 21.39
N GLN A 253 28.48 -1.77 21.05
CA GLN A 253 27.89 -2.26 19.81
C GLN A 253 26.39 -1.97 19.78
N VAL A 254 25.94 -1.34 18.70
CA VAL A 254 24.55 -1.09 18.37
C VAL A 254 24.13 -2.07 17.28
N GLN A 255 22.85 -2.45 17.29
CA GLN A 255 22.26 -3.28 16.25
C GLN A 255 22.50 -2.66 14.88
N ALA A 256 22.92 -3.47 13.92
CA ALA A 256 23.21 -2.99 12.58
C ALA A 256 21.92 -2.85 11.76
N PRO A 257 21.81 -1.82 10.91
CA PRO A 257 20.67 -1.64 10.04
C PRO A 257 20.55 -2.79 9.02
N THR A 258 19.31 -3.04 8.59
CA THR A 258 19.04 -3.93 7.47
C THR A 258 19.32 -3.20 6.17
N LEU A 259 20.06 -3.82 5.27
CA LEU A 259 20.29 -3.36 3.91
C LEU A 259 19.48 -4.23 2.94
N GLU A 260 18.58 -3.59 2.19
CA GLU A 260 17.95 -4.17 1.01
C GLU A 260 18.69 -3.67 -0.24
N MET A 261 19.11 -4.61 -1.09
CA MET A 261 19.66 -4.34 -2.41
C MET A 261 18.63 -4.77 -3.44
N ARG A 262 18.25 -3.90 -4.37
CA ARG A 262 17.21 -4.21 -5.36
C ARG A 262 17.60 -3.73 -6.75
N LEU A 263 17.48 -4.59 -7.74
CA LEU A 263 17.50 -4.26 -9.16
C LEU A 263 16.07 -4.32 -9.68
N ALA A 264 15.62 -3.31 -10.40
CA ALA A 264 14.27 -3.27 -10.95
C ALA A 264 14.26 -2.77 -12.39
N TYR A 265 13.33 -3.27 -13.17
CA TYR A 265 13.00 -2.80 -14.50
C TYR A 265 11.52 -2.42 -14.56
N ASP A 266 11.24 -1.18 -14.93
CA ASP A 266 9.92 -0.69 -15.24
C ASP A 266 9.72 -0.72 -16.77
N ALA A 267 8.81 -1.57 -17.23
CA ALA A 267 8.55 -1.76 -18.65
C ALA A 267 7.77 -0.60 -19.28
N MET A 268 6.98 0.14 -18.51
CA MET A 268 6.21 1.28 -19.02
C MET A 268 7.09 2.53 -19.11
N ALA A 269 7.85 2.81 -18.04
CA ALA A 269 8.83 3.90 -18.02
C ALA A 269 10.13 3.54 -18.76
N GLN A 270 10.28 2.30 -19.21
CA GLN A 270 11.49 1.78 -19.87
C GLN A 270 12.75 2.06 -19.06
N THR A 271 12.66 1.95 -17.73
CA THR A 271 13.71 2.39 -16.82
C THR A 271 14.27 1.21 -16.05
N ALA A 272 15.59 1.03 -16.11
CA ALA A 272 16.30 0.11 -15.25
C ALA A 272 16.83 0.87 -14.03
N SER A 273 16.73 0.28 -12.85
CA SER A 273 17.18 0.89 -11.61
C SER A 273 17.89 -0.10 -10.69
N ALA A 274 18.78 0.42 -9.87
CA ALA A 274 19.47 -0.27 -8.79
C ALA A 274 19.34 0.58 -7.53
N SER A 275 18.90 -0.01 -6.43
CA SER A 275 18.73 0.68 -5.16
C SER A 275 19.39 -0.03 -3.99
N LEU A 276 19.87 0.77 -3.05
CA LEU A 276 20.39 0.38 -1.75
C LEU A 276 19.55 1.09 -0.69
N THR A 277 18.81 0.32 0.10
CA THR A 277 17.90 0.83 1.13
C THR A 277 18.33 0.32 2.50
N PHE A 278 18.75 1.24 3.36
CA PHE A 278 19.07 0.99 4.76
C PHE A 278 17.82 1.25 5.60
N THR A 279 17.44 0.31 6.46
CA THR A 279 16.29 0.45 7.35
C THR A 279 16.64 -0.03 8.76
N ASP A 280 16.28 0.77 9.75
CA ASP A 280 16.33 0.43 11.16
C ASP A 280 15.13 1.09 11.88
N ASP A 281 14.15 0.27 12.26
CA ASP A 281 12.93 0.72 12.93
C ASP A 281 13.22 1.36 14.30
N ALA A 282 14.29 0.92 14.98
CA ALA A 282 14.73 1.51 16.23
C ALA A 282 15.58 2.78 16.02
N GLY A 283 16.01 3.04 14.77
CA GLY A 283 16.87 4.14 14.37
C GLY A 283 18.35 3.81 14.57
N TRP A 284 19.10 3.81 13.46
CA TRP A 284 20.53 3.58 13.45
C TRP A 284 21.24 4.77 14.09
N GLN A 285 21.65 4.59 15.35
CA GLN A 285 22.35 5.59 16.15
C GLN A 285 23.78 5.82 15.65
N ASP A 286 24.22 7.07 15.73
CA ASP A 286 25.53 7.55 15.26
C ASP A 286 25.84 7.04 13.84
N ALA A 287 24.82 7.11 12.97
CA ALA A 287 24.87 6.54 11.62
C ALA A 287 26.09 7.08 10.86
N PHE A 288 26.78 6.18 10.15
CA PHE A 288 28.02 6.49 9.43
C PHE A 288 29.15 7.09 10.30
N GLY A 289 29.10 6.91 11.63
CA GLY A 289 30.08 7.46 12.58
C GLY A 289 29.89 8.94 12.91
N VAL A 290 28.74 9.51 12.57
CA VAL A 290 28.40 10.91 12.88
C VAL A 290 27.66 10.98 14.20
N ASP A 291 28.32 11.51 15.24
CA ASP A 291 27.77 11.67 16.58
C ASP A 291 26.41 12.40 16.58
N GLY A 292 25.40 11.75 17.12
CA GLY A 292 24.04 12.25 17.25
C GLY A 292 23.20 12.22 15.96
N LEU A 293 23.68 11.61 14.88
CA LEU A 293 22.88 11.35 13.67
C LEU A 293 22.12 10.03 13.85
N VAL A 294 20.80 10.08 13.75
CA VAL A 294 19.95 8.88 13.78
C VAL A 294 19.33 8.67 12.41
N VAL A 295 19.50 7.50 11.81
CA VAL A 295 18.90 7.19 10.49
C VAL A 295 17.91 6.05 10.65
N ASN A 296 16.63 6.30 10.38
CA ASN A 296 15.60 5.26 10.36
C ASN A 296 15.49 4.59 9.00
N LYS A 297 15.58 5.40 7.93
CA LYS A 297 15.61 4.90 6.56
C LYS A 297 16.55 5.75 5.73
N ALA A 298 17.35 5.13 4.86
CA ALA A 298 18.09 5.84 3.82
C ALA A 298 18.06 5.02 2.53
N SER A 299 17.84 5.66 1.40
CA SER A 299 17.73 5.01 0.09
C SER A 299 18.55 5.77 -0.93
N ILE A 300 19.36 5.04 -1.69
CA ILE A 300 20.05 5.56 -2.87
C ILE A 300 19.59 4.71 -4.05
N THR A 301 19.04 5.33 -5.08
CA THR A 301 18.65 4.65 -6.32
C THR A 301 19.35 5.29 -7.50
N LEU A 302 20.04 4.47 -8.28
CA LEU A 302 20.53 4.84 -9.60
C LEU A 302 19.55 4.30 -10.63
N GLN A 303 19.20 5.10 -11.61
CA GLN A 303 18.32 4.67 -12.69
C GLN A 303 18.81 5.16 -14.04
N VAL A 304 18.40 4.46 -15.10
CA VAL A 304 18.63 4.86 -16.48
C VAL A 304 17.38 4.57 -17.30
N ASN A 305 16.88 5.58 -18.00
CA ASN A 305 15.87 5.38 -19.03
C ASN A 305 16.56 4.74 -20.23
N LEU A 306 16.14 3.53 -20.63
CA LEU A 306 16.79 2.75 -21.68
C LEU A 306 16.46 3.24 -23.09
N VAL A 307 15.47 4.11 -23.25
CA VAL A 307 15.11 4.75 -24.53
C VAL A 307 15.91 6.02 -24.72
N THR A 308 15.88 6.92 -23.72
CA THR A 308 16.58 8.22 -23.80
C THR A 308 18.04 8.14 -23.39
N LEU A 309 18.45 7.02 -22.76
CA LEU A 309 19.77 6.80 -22.16
C LEU A 309 20.14 7.86 -21.12
N THR A 310 19.12 8.47 -20.50
CA THR A 310 19.31 9.51 -19.50
C THR A 310 19.46 8.88 -18.11
N PRO A 311 20.53 9.22 -17.36
CA PRO A 311 20.69 8.75 -16.00
C PRO A 311 19.82 9.57 -15.04
N GLY A 312 19.43 8.93 -13.94
CA GLY A 312 18.80 9.57 -12.80
C GLY A 312 19.39 9.07 -11.49
N ILE A 313 19.42 9.93 -10.48
CA ILE A 313 19.84 9.58 -9.12
C ILE A 313 18.73 10.01 -8.16
N LYS A 314 18.23 9.07 -7.36
CA LYS A 314 17.29 9.34 -6.27
C LYS A 314 17.99 9.12 -4.95
N LEU A 315 17.79 10.06 -4.04
CA LEU A 315 18.28 10.02 -2.67
C LEU A 315 17.09 10.26 -1.76
N MET A 316 17.01 9.49 -0.69
CA MET A 316 16.05 9.73 0.38
C MET A 316 16.67 9.35 1.73
N ALA A 317 16.40 10.13 2.76
CA ALA A 317 16.71 9.79 4.13
C ALA A 317 15.59 10.24 5.06
N VAL A 318 15.30 9.43 6.06
CA VAL A 318 14.39 9.70 7.17
C VAL A 318 15.17 9.45 8.46
N GLY A 319 15.23 10.45 9.33
CA GLY A 319 16.02 10.35 10.55
C GLY A 319 15.98 11.61 11.40
N GLN A 320 17.01 11.78 12.23
CA GLN A 320 17.18 12.92 13.12
C GLN A 320 18.58 13.48 12.93
N LEU A 321 18.69 14.79 12.75
CA LEU A 321 19.97 15.46 12.57
C LEU A 321 20.68 15.68 13.92
N PRO A 322 22.02 15.66 13.95
CA PRO A 322 22.79 16.10 15.10
C PRO A 322 22.43 17.53 15.52
N SER A 323 22.49 17.83 16.81
CA SER A 323 22.17 19.16 17.36
C SER A 323 22.99 20.29 16.73
N ARG A 324 24.23 20.01 16.33
CA ARG A 324 25.12 20.95 15.63
C ARG A 324 24.59 21.40 14.25
N VAL A 325 23.81 20.54 13.59
CA VAL A 325 23.19 20.82 12.28
C VAL A 325 21.76 21.31 12.47
N ALA A 326 21.01 20.70 13.39
CA ALA A 326 19.62 21.03 13.68
C ALA A 326 19.45 22.43 14.31
N GLY A 327 20.37 22.83 15.21
CA GLY A 327 20.29 24.10 15.93
C GLY A 327 20.23 25.34 15.02
N PRO A 328 21.15 25.49 14.04
CA PRO A 328 21.08 26.58 13.06
C PRO A 328 19.79 26.60 12.21
N LEU A 329 19.11 25.47 12.05
CA LEU A 329 17.84 25.36 11.34
C LEU A 329 16.61 25.70 12.21
N GLY A 330 16.82 26.10 13.46
CA GLY A 330 15.74 26.41 14.41
C GLY A 330 15.00 25.18 14.92
N VAL A 331 15.60 23.98 14.81
CA VAL A 331 15.05 22.72 15.29
C VAL A 331 15.51 22.53 16.75
N PRO A 332 14.63 22.69 17.75
CA PRO A 332 15.00 22.77 19.16
C PRO A 332 15.22 21.37 19.76
N GLY A 333 16.35 20.75 19.41
CA GLY A 333 16.84 19.53 20.05
C GLY A 333 16.84 18.27 19.18
N GLN A 334 17.33 17.17 19.78
CA GLN A 334 17.32 15.84 19.18
C GLN A 334 15.93 15.20 19.31
N GLY A 335 15.62 14.20 18.47
CA GLY A 335 14.32 13.51 18.49
C GLY A 335 13.34 13.94 17.41
N ILE A 336 13.63 14.99 16.65
CA ILE A 336 12.72 15.52 15.63
C ILE A 336 12.91 14.77 14.31
N PRO A 337 11.86 14.13 13.77
CA PRO A 337 11.96 13.42 12.51
C PRO A 337 12.08 14.40 11.35
N ILE A 338 13.07 14.16 10.50
CA ILE A 338 13.36 14.91 9.29
C ILE A 338 13.37 13.94 8.13
N THR A 339 12.65 14.28 7.06
CA THR A 339 12.73 13.59 5.78
C THR A 339 13.37 14.52 4.76
N VAL A 340 14.37 14.02 4.06
CA VAL A 340 15.03 14.71 2.95
C VAL A 340 15.02 13.76 1.77
N GLY A 341 14.65 14.28 0.61
CA GLY A 341 14.67 13.52 -0.62
C GLY A 341 14.98 14.39 -1.81
N ALA A 342 15.67 13.83 -2.79
CA ALA A 342 15.88 14.46 -4.08
C ALA A 342 15.95 13.42 -5.19
N GLU A 343 15.35 13.72 -6.33
CA GLU A 343 15.57 13.05 -7.60
C GLU A 343 16.25 14.03 -8.56
N LEU A 344 17.46 13.68 -8.98
CA LEU A 344 18.20 14.34 -10.03
C LEU A 344 17.94 13.56 -11.32
N SER A 345 16.93 13.97 -12.07
CA SER A 345 16.49 13.35 -13.32
C SER A 345 16.10 14.45 -14.32
N ALA A 346 16.33 14.22 -15.61
CA ALA A 346 15.86 15.13 -16.65
C ALA A 346 14.33 15.05 -16.85
N GLU A 347 13.74 13.89 -16.55
CA GLU A 347 12.31 13.59 -16.79
C GLU A 347 11.47 13.88 -15.53
N HIS A 348 12.01 13.55 -14.35
CA HIS A 348 11.30 13.62 -13.06
C HIS A 348 12.12 14.28 -11.95
N PRO A 349 12.60 15.52 -12.11
CA PRO A 349 13.35 16.18 -11.05
C PRO A 349 12.44 16.45 -9.85
N CYS A 350 12.91 16.14 -8.64
CA CYS A 350 12.17 16.53 -7.45
C CYS A 350 13.04 16.74 -6.21
N ILE A 351 12.49 17.48 -5.25
CA ILE A 351 13.05 17.73 -3.92
C ILE A 351 11.90 17.64 -2.92
N ASP A 352 12.10 16.91 -1.83
CA ASP A 352 11.20 16.84 -0.68
C ASP A 352 11.99 17.14 0.59
N PHE A 353 11.48 18.06 1.38
CA PHE A 353 12.04 18.39 2.68
C PHE A 353 10.90 18.51 3.68
N GLN A 354 10.92 17.66 4.70
CA GLN A 354 9.91 17.63 5.75
C GLN A 354 10.57 17.65 7.12
N VAL A 355 10.01 18.42 8.03
CA VAL A 355 10.38 18.47 9.45
C VAL A 355 9.13 18.24 10.29
N GLY A 356 9.20 17.27 11.21
CA GLY A 356 8.12 16.92 12.11
C GLY A 356 6.96 16.17 11.44
N LYS A 357 5.81 16.22 12.10
CA LYS A 357 4.58 15.53 11.70
C LYS A 357 3.38 16.40 12.05
N GLN A 358 2.38 16.47 11.19
CA GLN A 358 1.12 17.15 11.49
C GLN A 358 0.51 16.64 12.81
N GLY A 359 0.08 17.57 13.67
CA GLY A 359 -0.44 17.28 15.01
C GLY A 359 0.61 16.81 16.02
N GLY A 360 1.90 16.84 15.67
CA GLY A 360 3.01 16.52 16.58
C GLY A 360 3.37 17.66 17.55
N PRO A 361 4.35 17.45 18.43
CA PRO A 361 4.90 18.52 19.27
C PRO A 361 5.58 19.60 18.42
N ALA A 362 5.83 20.78 18.98
CA ALA A 362 6.59 21.83 18.29
C ALA A 362 8.02 21.36 17.98
N VAL A 363 8.42 21.45 16.71
CA VAL A 363 9.69 20.98 16.13
C VAL A 363 10.52 22.09 15.48
N LEU A 364 9.97 23.27 15.27
CA LEU A 364 10.68 24.44 14.76
C LEU A 364 10.35 25.64 15.63
N GLN A 365 11.33 26.50 15.91
CA GLN A 365 11.16 27.74 16.64
C GLN A 365 11.88 28.89 15.95
N VAL A 366 11.15 29.98 15.70
CA VAL A 366 11.68 31.22 15.14
C VAL A 366 11.50 32.35 16.15
N GLY A 367 12.51 33.21 16.27
CA GLY A 367 12.45 34.40 17.13
C GLY A 367 12.31 34.07 18.63
N GLY A 368 12.94 32.99 19.11
CA GLY A 368 12.88 32.59 20.52
C GLY A 368 11.54 31.98 20.96
N GLY A 369 10.79 31.38 20.02
CA GLY A 369 9.50 30.73 20.30
C GLY A 369 8.27 31.61 19.99
N VAL A 370 8.47 32.80 19.42
CA VAL A 370 7.38 33.66 18.93
C VAL A 370 6.57 32.96 17.85
N ALA A 371 7.24 32.21 16.97
CA ALA A 371 6.59 31.28 16.06
C ALA A 371 7.15 29.88 16.30
N THR A 372 6.26 28.91 16.41
CA THR A 372 6.60 27.50 16.54
C THR A 372 5.95 26.71 15.43
N ALA A 373 6.59 25.73 14.83
CA ALA A 373 5.93 24.79 13.91
C ALA A 373 5.99 23.38 14.49
N SER A 374 4.90 22.62 14.43
CA SER A 374 4.89 21.16 14.62
C SER A 374 5.21 20.40 13.33
N PHE A 375 5.00 21.07 12.20
CA PHE A 375 5.18 20.51 10.87
C PHE A 375 5.60 21.60 9.89
N PHE A 376 6.58 21.26 9.06
CA PHE A 376 6.93 22.03 7.87
C PHE A 376 7.27 21.05 6.75
N GLN A 377 6.72 21.28 5.56
CA GLN A 377 7.07 20.54 4.37
C GLN A 377 7.24 21.48 3.18
N PHE A 378 8.26 21.22 2.39
CA PHE A 378 8.50 21.84 1.11
C PHE A 378 8.73 20.74 0.06
N VAL A 379 7.94 20.78 -0.99
CA VAL A 379 8.05 19.85 -2.12
C VAL A 379 8.16 20.64 -3.41
N LEU A 380 9.12 20.25 -4.23
CA LEU A 380 9.30 20.68 -5.61
C LEU A 380 9.30 19.42 -6.47
N ALA A 381 8.26 19.16 -7.25
CA ALA A 381 8.18 17.98 -8.10
C ALA A 381 7.38 18.29 -9.37
N PRO A 382 7.90 19.07 -10.34
CA PRO A 382 7.13 19.59 -11.47
C PRO A 382 6.32 18.52 -12.23
N SER A 383 6.93 17.34 -12.47
CA SER A 383 6.30 16.19 -13.13
C SER A 383 5.95 15.04 -12.18
N GLY A 384 6.05 15.25 -10.87
CA GLY A 384 5.94 14.21 -9.85
C GLY A 384 7.18 13.31 -9.81
N CYS A 385 7.32 12.52 -8.75
CA CYS A 385 8.45 11.60 -8.61
C CYS A 385 8.19 10.51 -7.56
N GLN A 386 9.11 9.55 -7.44
CA GLN A 386 9.12 8.59 -6.34
C GLN A 386 10.56 8.33 -5.89
N LEU A 387 10.89 8.73 -4.66
CA LEU A 387 12.26 8.85 -4.16
C LEU A 387 12.91 7.53 -3.71
N SER A 388 12.11 6.53 -3.36
CA SER A 388 12.56 5.16 -3.07
C SER A 388 11.50 4.15 -3.51
N PRO A 389 11.86 2.87 -3.74
CA PRO A 389 10.92 1.84 -4.20
C PRO A 389 9.65 1.73 -3.33
N ASP A 390 9.77 1.92 -2.01
CA ASP A 390 8.64 1.77 -1.07
C ASP A 390 8.11 3.12 -0.57
N SER A 391 8.56 4.26 -1.11
CA SER A 391 7.99 5.57 -0.75
C SER A 391 6.71 5.83 -1.48
N LYS A 392 5.80 6.56 -0.83
CA LYS A 392 4.63 7.13 -1.48
C LYS A 392 5.08 8.03 -2.66
N PRO A 393 4.47 7.89 -3.86
CA PRO A 393 4.69 8.82 -4.95
C PRO A 393 4.38 10.25 -4.54
N ILE A 394 5.23 11.17 -4.96
CA ILE A 394 5.04 12.62 -4.83
C ILE A 394 4.30 13.08 -6.08
N ALA A 395 3.16 13.74 -5.86
CA ALA A 395 2.33 14.25 -6.94
C ALA A 395 3.03 15.40 -7.70
N PRO A 396 2.69 15.62 -8.99
CA PRO A 396 3.17 16.77 -9.74
C PRO A 396 2.81 18.10 -9.10
N GLY A 397 3.77 19.03 -9.10
CA GLY A 397 3.60 20.39 -8.63
C GLY A 397 4.61 20.81 -7.56
N PHE A 398 4.28 21.92 -6.91
CA PHE A 398 5.03 22.58 -5.86
C PHE A 398 4.11 22.62 -4.66
N SER A 399 4.59 22.23 -3.48
CA SER A 399 3.79 22.42 -2.27
C SER A 399 4.62 22.94 -1.12
N ILE A 400 3.97 23.76 -0.31
CA ILE A 400 4.47 24.20 0.98
C ILE A 400 3.37 23.98 2.00
N GLN A 401 3.73 23.38 3.12
CA GLN A 401 2.82 23.17 4.23
C GLN A 401 3.51 23.55 5.53
N PHE A 402 2.76 24.20 6.41
CA PHE A 402 3.21 24.67 7.70
C PHE A 402 2.07 24.56 8.69
N SER A 403 2.29 23.87 9.79
CA SER A 403 1.33 23.82 10.90
C SER A 403 2.06 24.17 12.20
N GLY A 404 1.52 25.12 12.96
CA GLY A 404 2.24 25.70 14.09
C GLY A 404 1.43 26.68 14.94
N THR A 405 2.14 27.56 15.63
CA THR A 405 1.58 28.68 16.38
C THR A 405 2.40 29.94 16.15
N VAL A 406 1.74 31.10 16.17
CA VAL A 406 2.36 32.42 16.23
C VAL A 406 1.79 33.14 17.45
N LEU A 407 2.63 33.54 18.39
CA LEU A 407 2.21 34.13 19.67
C LEU A 407 1.16 33.28 20.40
N ASN A 408 1.37 31.95 20.46
CA ASN A 408 0.43 30.96 21.00
C ASN A 408 -0.93 30.84 20.27
N THR A 409 -1.09 31.49 19.12
CA THR A 409 -2.26 31.36 18.26
C THR A 409 -1.99 30.29 17.21
N PRO A 410 -2.81 29.22 17.12
CA PRO A 410 -2.63 28.21 16.08
C PRO A 410 -2.66 28.79 14.68
N VAL A 411 -1.74 28.38 13.82
CA VAL A 411 -1.69 28.78 12.41
C VAL A 411 -1.45 27.53 11.57
N ASP A 412 -2.26 27.34 10.54
CA ASP A 412 -2.07 26.32 9.51
C ASP A 412 -2.07 26.98 8.13
N VAL A 413 -1.07 26.64 7.33
CA VAL A 413 -0.88 27.18 5.98
C VAL A 413 -0.53 26.02 5.07
N GLY A 414 -1.28 25.89 3.98
CA GLY A 414 -0.94 24.99 2.90
C GLY A 414 -1.10 25.71 1.57
N ALA A 415 -0.19 25.45 0.65
CA ALA A 415 -0.37 25.80 -0.74
C ALA A 415 0.21 24.71 -1.62
N THR A 416 -0.52 24.33 -2.65
CA THR A 416 -0.12 23.40 -3.70
C THR A 416 -0.38 24.05 -5.04
N LEU A 417 0.65 24.14 -5.88
CA LEU A 417 0.60 24.69 -7.22
C LEU A 417 1.03 23.61 -8.22
N GLN A 418 0.17 23.28 -9.15
CA GLN A 418 0.47 22.42 -10.30
C GLN A 418 0.35 23.26 -11.57
N ILE A 419 1.33 23.15 -12.46
CA ILE A 419 1.37 23.95 -13.71
C ILE A 419 0.92 23.10 -14.91
N GLU A 420 1.32 21.82 -14.93
CA GLU A 420 1.02 20.91 -16.03
C GLU A 420 0.24 19.68 -15.52
N PRO A 421 -0.70 19.11 -16.31
CA PRO A 421 -1.07 19.52 -17.67
C PRO A 421 -2.00 20.75 -17.75
N ALA A 422 -2.51 21.23 -16.62
CA ALA A 422 -3.28 22.46 -16.50
C ALA A 422 -2.98 23.15 -15.16
N LEU A 423 -3.17 24.46 -15.07
CA LEU A 423 -2.92 25.21 -13.85
C LEU A 423 -3.93 24.81 -12.76
N LYS A 424 -3.40 24.38 -11.61
CA LYS A 424 -4.18 24.15 -10.40
C LYS A 424 -3.48 24.78 -9.20
N LEU A 425 -4.21 25.57 -8.41
CA LEU A 425 -3.72 26.16 -7.18
C LEU A 425 -4.72 25.88 -6.06
N ASP A 426 -4.29 25.12 -5.06
CA ASP A 426 -5.03 24.90 -3.82
C ASP A 426 -4.25 25.58 -2.70
N GLY A 427 -4.85 26.56 -2.03
CA GLY A 427 -4.24 27.26 -0.92
C GLY A 427 -5.19 27.42 0.25
N HIS A 428 -4.69 27.29 1.46
CA HIS A 428 -5.42 27.61 2.67
C HIS A 428 -4.54 28.32 3.70
N LEU A 429 -5.18 29.20 4.46
CA LEU A 429 -4.62 29.89 5.61
C LEU A 429 -5.67 29.90 6.71
N ASP A 430 -5.37 29.20 7.80
CA ASP A 430 -6.18 29.17 9.00
C ASP A 430 -5.41 29.80 10.15
N ILE A 431 -6.00 30.81 10.77
CA ILE A 431 -5.47 31.48 11.97
C ILE A 431 -6.50 31.29 13.08
N GLY A 432 -6.09 30.66 14.18
CA GLY A 432 -6.94 30.45 15.35
C GLY A 432 -7.39 31.77 15.99
N ALA A 433 -8.40 31.70 16.85
CA ALA A 433 -8.87 32.86 17.59
C ALA A 433 -7.80 33.38 18.57
N PHE A 434 -7.68 34.69 18.73
CA PHE A 434 -6.71 35.33 19.61
C PHE A 434 -7.21 36.66 20.16
N THR A 435 -6.54 37.21 21.19
CA THR A 435 -6.93 38.49 21.80
C THR A 435 -5.75 39.44 21.90
N VAL A 436 -5.93 40.68 21.44
CA VAL A 436 -4.92 41.75 21.56
C VAL A 436 -5.58 43.03 22.06
N GLY A 437 -5.07 43.57 23.17
CA GLY A 437 -5.50 44.89 23.66
C GLY A 437 -7.00 44.99 23.99
N GLY A 438 -7.65 43.89 24.39
CA GLY A 438 -9.09 43.85 24.68
C GLY A 438 -10.01 43.62 23.47
N VAL A 439 -9.43 43.43 22.28
CA VAL A 439 -10.14 42.99 21.06
C VAL A 439 -9.96 41.49 20.91
N ALA A 440 -11.07 40.75 20.84
CA ALA A 440 -11.05 39.30 20.58
C ALA A 440 -11.29 39.06 19.08
N PHE A 441 -10.33 38.43 18.40
CA PHE A 441 -10.46 38.03 17.00
C PHE A 441 -10.97 36.59 16.93
N ASP A 442 -11.98 36.36 16.09
CA ASP A 442 -12.48 35.03 15.77
C ASP A 442 -11.47 34.30 14.86
N GLN A 443 -11.63 32.98 14.71
CA GLN A 443 -10.85 32.21 13.76
C GLN A 443 -11.00 32.83 12.36
N THR A 444 -9.85 33.04 11.70
CA THR A 444 -9.80 33.54 10.32
C THR A 444 -9.42 32.39 9.40
N GLN A 445 -10.20 32.20 8.33
CA GLN A 445 -9.93 31.22 7.29
C GLN A 445 -9.87 31.91 5.95
N LEU A 446 -8.92 31.54 5.11
CA LEU A 446 -8.87 31.90 3.70
C LEU A 446 -8.58 30.61 2.92
N THR A 447 -9.40 30.33 1.92
CA THR A 447 -9.20 29.20 1.00
C THR A 447 -9.23 29.72 -0.43
N VAL A 448 -8.29 29.26 -1.22
CA VAL A 448 -8.16 29.53 -2.65
C VAL A 448 -8.14 28.20 -3.36
N HIS A 449 -9.03 28.01 -4.33
CA HIS A 449 -9.08 26.84 -5.19
C HIS A 449 -9.21 27.31 -6.64
N LEU A 450 -8.18 27.10 -7.43
CA LEU A 450 -8.17 27.37 -8.86
C LEU A 450 -7.89 26.05 -9.58
N ASP A 451 -8.76 25.70 -10.50
CA ASP A 451 -8.68 24.52 -11.35
C ASP A 451 -9.09 24.92 -12.76
N GLU A 452 -8.07 25.20 -13.59
CA GLU A 452 -8.27 25.65 -14.97
C GLU A 452 -8.98 24.58 -15.81
N ALA A 453 -8.66 23.30 -15.60
CA ALA A 453 -9.25 22.19 -16.33
C ALA A 453 -10.74 22.01 -16.01
N ALA A 454 -11.13 22.24 -14.76
CA ALA A 454 -12.53 22.25 -14.34
C ALA A 454 -13.24 23.59 -14.66
N GLY A 455 -12.50 24.63 -15.05
CA GLY A 455 -13.02 25.98 -15.22
C GLY A 455 -13.54 26.59 -13.92
N VAL A 456 -12.95 26.22 -12.78
CA VAL A 456 -13.38 26.62 -11.43
C VAL A 456 -12.32 27.52 -10.79
N ASN A 457 -12.72 28.71 -10.37
CA ASN A 457 -11.92 29.59 -9.52
C ASN A 457 -12.75 29.97 -8.30
N GLU A 458 -12.29 29.64 -7.10
CA GLU A 458 -12.98 29.89 -5.85
C GLU A 458 -12.03 30.53 -4.83
N VAL A 459 -12.48 31.60 -4.22
CA VAL A 459 -11.86 32.22 -3.06
C VAL A 459 -12.92 32.35 -1.98
N SER A 460 -12.70 31.71 -0.85
CA SER A 460 -13.56 31.85 0.31
C SER A 460 -12.75 32.40 1.49
N PHE A 461 -13.39 33.25 2.28
CA PHE A 461 -12.79 33.79 3.49
C PHE A 461 -13.83 33.92 4.59
N SER A 462 -13.39 33.72 5.83
CA SER A 462 -14.20 33.98 7.00
C SER A 462 -13.34 34.54 8.12
N GLY A 463 -13.95 35.34 8.98
CA GLY A 463 -13.27 35.92 10.14
C GLY A 463 -14.18 36.87 10.90
N GLY A 464 -13.65 37.46 11.96
CA GLY A 464 -14.42 38.40 12.75
C GLY A 464 -13.62 38.93 13.93
N PHE A 465 -14.19 39.94 14.58
CA PHE A 465 -13.67 40.44 15.83
C PHE A 465 -14.79 40.95 16.72
N THR A 466 -14.57 40.92 18.03
CA THR A 466 -15.46 41.44 19.06
C THR A 466 -14.74 42.51 19.87
N ILE A 467 -15.37 43.68 19.96
CA ILE A 467 -14.90 44.81 20.76
C ILE A 467 -16.01 45.20 21.73
N PHE A 468 -15.73 45.16 23.05
CA PHE A 468 -16.67 45.53 24.12
C PHE A 468 -18.05 44.85 24.03
N GLY A 469 -18.08 43.58 23.60
CA GLY A 469 -19.31 42.78 23.50
C GLY A 469 -20.08 42.93 22.18
N ASN A 470 -19.65 43.81 21.27
CA ASN A 470 -20.20 43.91 19.92
C ASN A 470 -19.28 43.18 18.93
N GLY A 471 -19.82 42.15 18.28
CA GLY A 471 -19.10 41.33 17.29
C GLY A 471 -19.38 41.77 15.86
N VAL A 472 -18.33 41.83 15.05
CA VAL A 472 -18.40 41.94 13.59
C VAL A 472 -17.90 40.62 13.02
N LYS A 473 -18.71 39.97 12.17
CA LYS A 473 -18.31 38.77 11.42
C LYS A 473 -18.34 39.09 9.94
N VAL A 474 -17.38 38.52 9.22
CA VAL A 474 -17.24 38.63 7.77
C VAL A 474 -17.16 37.20 7.24
N LEU A 475 -18.01 36.89 6.27
CA LEU A 475 -17.97 35.67 5.48
C LEU A 475 -18.07 36.10 4.03
N GLY A 476 -17.19 35.60 3.18
CA GLY A 476 -17.23 35.90 1.76
C GLY A 476 -16.87 34.70 0.94
N ASN A 477 -17.51 34.58 -0.22
CA ASN A 477 -17.17 33.58 -1.22
C ASN A 477 -17.30 34.23 -2.60
N LEU A 478 -16.23 34.13 -3.38
CA LEU A 478 -16.19 34.48 -4.79
C LEU A 478 -15.92 33.20 -5.56
N ARG A 479 -16.87 32.76 -6.38
CA ARG A 479 -16.73 31.53 -7.18
C ARG A 479 -17.09 31.79 -8.62
N GLN A 480 -16.14 31.53 -9.52
CA GLN A 480 -16.33 31.43 -10.96
C GLN A 480 -16.38 29.95 -11.36
N ALA A 481 -17.39 29.58 -12.14
CA ALA A 481 -17.53 28.26 -12.74
C ALA A 481 -17.96 28.45 -14.21
N GLY A 482 -17.02 28.23 -15.13
CA GLY A 482 -17.19 28.61 -16.54
C GLY A 482 -17.45 30.10 -16.71
N ASP A 483 -18.51 30.46 -17.45
CA ASP A 483 -18.89 31.85 -17.71
C ASP A 483 -19.68 32.52 -16.56
N THR A 484 -19.95 31.77 -15.47
CA THR A 484 -20.75 32.28 -14.35
C THR A 484 -19.85 32.67 -13.19
N THR A 485 -19.96 33.92 -12.74
CA THR A 485 -19.34 34.40 -11.50
C THR A 485 -20.42 34.63 -10.45
N SER A 486 -20.24 34.03 -9.27
CA SER A 486 -21.08 34.19 -8.10
C SER A 486 -20.27 34.82 -6.97
N ALA A 487 -20.88 35.77 -6.26
CA ALA A 487 -20.29 36.42 -5.10
C ALA A 487 -21.31 36.47 -3.97
N SER A 488 -20.87 36.15 -2.76
CA SER A 488 -21.64 36.31 -1.52
C SER A 488 -20.77 36.96 -0.45
N LEU A 489 -21.39 37.82 0.37
CA LEU A 489 -20.79 38.52 1.50
C LEU A 489 -21.77 38.54 2.67
#